data_AF-A0A838UDN0-F1
#
_entry.id   AF-A0A838UDN0-F1
#
_cell.length_a   1.000
_cell.length_b   1.000
_cell.length_c   1.000
_cell.angle_alpha   90.00
_cell.angle_beta   90.00
_cell.angle_gamma   90.00
#
_symmetry.space_group_name_H-M   'P 1'
#
loop_
_entity.id
_entity.type
_entity.pdbx_description
1 polymer ?
#
loop_
_entity_poly.entity_id
_entity_poly.type
_entity_poly.pdbx_seq_one_letter_code
_entity_poly.pdbx_strand_id
1 'polypeptide(L)'
;MTTLGGGNLITTPPMLPALTSKYVSENTAGDPEVPYDIYGLGVNVHGGEWGAGGGRSVVFAQPAYQNAFGTSVFGRIVPDVGMQVGGCPGGLAKQPCHPNDSAAIVTVAGGRFGVIGTSVSSPEFVGALALYAQTSGGRLGDINRFLWDKGATQDQFGGGGAANAAHFYHKYIPGFDGVYHHSDTAGFDYMVGNGTPLVRTLFGMRDFKPAGDPRTPSNP
;
A
#
# COMPACT_ATOMS: atom_id res chain seq x y z
N MET A 1 10.88 -12.69 2.83
CA MET A 1 9.96 -12.26 1.75
C MET A 1 9.25 -11.00 2.20
N THR A 2 9.25 -9.97 1.35
CA THR A 2 8.48 -8.75 1.57
C THR A 2 7.03 -8.97 1.16
N THR A 3 6.10 -8.50 1.98
CA THR A 3 4.66 -8.67 1.81
C THR A 3 3.99 -7.30 1.71
N LEU A 4 2.97 -7.24 0.86
CA LEU A 4 2.35 -5.99 0.44
C LEU A 4 0.87 -6.03 0.78
N GLY A 5 0.42 -5.01 1.52
CA GLY A 5 -0.99 -4.68 1.63
C GLY A 5 -1.26 -3.37 0.91
N GLY A 6 -2.11 -2.53 1.48
CA GLY A 6 -2.42 -1.23 0.92
C GLY A 6 -3.81 -0.71 1.23
N GLY A 7 -4.24 0.22 0.40
CA GLY A 7 -5.55 0.82 0.48
C GLY A 7 -5.89 1.59 -0.78
N ASN A 8 -6.68 2.64 -0.61
CA ASN A 8 -7.14 3.52 -1.66
C ASN A 8 -6.37 4.84 -1.65
N LEU A 9 -5.77 5.19 -2.79
CA LEU A 9 -5.08 6.44 -3.02
C LEU A 9 -6.02 7.47 -3.67
N ILE A 10 -6.14 8.63 -3.04
CA ILE A 10 -6.86 9.78 -3.58
C ILE A 10 -5.85 10.78 -4.14
N THR A 11 -6.06 11.15 -5.40
CA THR A 11 -5.26 12.17 -6.07
C THR A 11 -6.15 13.25 -6.67
N THR A 12 -5.66 14.48 -6.77
CA THR A 12 -6.29 15.48 -7.63
C THR A 12 -5.83 15.27 -9.07
N PRO A 13 -6.74 15.36 -10.04
CA PRO A 13 -6.37 15.31 -11.45
C PRO A 13 -5.44 16.49 -11.79
N PRO A 14 -4.55 16.32 -12.77
CA PRO A 14 -3.71 17.41 -13.24
C PRO A 14 -4.55 18.60 -13.75
N MET A 15 -4.11 19.81 -13.44
CA MET A 15 -4.59 21.02 -14.13
C MET A 15 -3.79 21.20 -15.42
N LEU A 16 -4.47 21.20 -16.57
CA LEU A 16 -3.82 21.47 -17.85
C LEU A 16 -3.10 22.83 -17.81
N PRO A 17 -1.87 22.94 -18.35
CA PRO A 17 -1.17 21.96 -19.20
C PRO A 17 -0.33 20.91 -18.46
N ALA A 18 -0.27 20.93 -17.12
CA ALA A 18 0.49 19.94 -16.36
C ALA A 18 -0.13 18.55 -16.55
N LEU A 19 0.69 17.50 -16.51
CA LEU A 19 0.24 16.10 -16.61
C LEU A 19 0.48 15.31 -15.32
N THR A 20 0.80 16.01 -14.23
CA THR A 20 1.11 15.42 -12.92
C THR A 20 -0.10 15.44 -11.99
N SER A 21 -0.53 14.27 -11.52
CA SER A 21 -1.47 14.15 -10.40
C SER A 21 -0.78 14.48 -9.07
N LYS A 22 -1.54 14.99 -8.10
CA LYS A 22 -1.04 15.31 -6.75
C LYS A 22 -1.71 14.43 -5.71
N TYR A 23 -0.92 13.90 -4.77
CA TYR A 23 -1.42 13.23 -3.58
C TYR A 23 -2.39 14.12 -2.78
N VAL A 24 -3.51 13.54 -2.33
CA VAL A 24 -4.47 14.20 -1.43
C VAL A 24 -4.52 13.48 -0.09
N SER A 25 -4.89 12.20 -0.12
CA SER A 25 -5.07 11.37 1.06
C SER A 25 -5.10 9.89 0.68
N GLU A 26 -5.05 9.04 1.69
CA GLU A 26 -5.22 7.59 1.58
C GLU A 26 -6.27 7.12 2.59
N ASN A 27 -6.86 5.96 2.34
CA ASN A 27 -7.66 5.22 3.31
C ASN A 27 -7.46 3.71 3.10
N THR A 28 -7.71 2.91 4.13
CA THR A 28 -7.65 1.44 4.10
C THR A 28 -9.04 0.83 4.22
N ALA A 29 -10.08 1.55 3.77
CA ALA A 29 -11.44 1.02 3.78
C ALA A 29 -11.56 -0.11 2.77
N GLY A 30 -12.03 -1.25 3.23
CA GLY A 30 -12.51 -2.33 2.39
C GLY A 30 -13.96 -2.11 1.96
N ASP A 31 -14.40 -2.94 1.02
CA ASP A 31 -15.77 -2.97 0.55
C ASP A 31 -16.48 -4.27 0.97
N PRO A 32 -17.62 -4.19 1.69
CA PRO A 32 -18.35 -5.38 2.07
C PRO A 32 -18.84 -6.17 0.85
N GLU A 33 -18.71 -7.48 0.89
CA GLU A 33 -19.19 -8.36 -0.17
C GLU A 33 -20.70 -8.61 -0.06
N VAL A 34 -21.39 -8.63 -1.20
CA VAL A 34 -22.76 -9.17 -1.25
C VAL A 34 -22.72 -10.70 -1.09
N PRO A 35 -23.73 -11.34 -0.48
CA PRO A 35 -23.80 -12.80 -0.44
C PRO A 35 -23.72 -13.44 -1.83
N TYR A 36 -22.95 -14.51 -1.96
CA TYR A 36 -22.79 -15.26 -3.20
C TYR A 36 -22.55 -16.74 -2.94
N ASP A 37 -22.96 -17.58 -3.89
CA ASP A 37 -22.73 -19.01 -3.87
C ASP A 37 -21.60 -19.35 -4.85
N ILE A 38 -20.40 -19.51 -4.30
CA ILE A 38 -19.17 -19.76 -5.07
C ILE A 38 -19.28 -21.05 -5.91
N TYR A 39 -20.04 -22.04 -5.43
CA TYR A 39 -20.08 -23.39 -6.01
C TYR A 39 -21.43 -23.73 -6.67
N GLY A 40 -22.43 -22.87 -6.56
CA GLY A 40 -23.78 -23.11 -7.08
C GLY A 40 -24.51 -24.26 -6.37
N LEU A 41 -24.15 -24.54 -5.11
CA LEU A 41 -24.69 -25.66 -4.31
C LEU A 41 -25.90 -25.26 -3.44
N GLY A 42 -26.41 -24.04 -3.60
CA GLY A 42 -27.49 -23.48 -2.79
C GLY A 42 -27.02 -22.96 -1.42
N VAL A 43 -25.71 -22.77 -1.23
CA VAL A 43 -25.11 -22.28 0.02
C VAL A 43 -24.38 -20.97 -0.25
N ASN A 44 -24.89 -19.90 0.32
CA ASN A 44 -24.25 -18.59 0.21
C ASN A 44 -23.16 -18.44 1.26
N VAL A 45 -22.03 -17.84 0.86
CA VAL A 45 -21.07 -17.24 1.78
C VAL A 45 -21.48 -15.80 2.09
N HIS A 46 -21.15 -15.34 3.30
CA HIS A 46 -21.57 -14.04 3.83
C HIS A 46 -20.44 -13.41 4.64
N GLY A 47 -20.47 -12.08 4.79
CA GLY A 47 -19.54 -11.35 5.66
C GLY A 47 -18.12 -11.25 5.12
N GLY A 48 -17.94 -11.47 3.81
CA GLY A 48 -16.68 -11.18 3.13
C GLY A 48 -16.45 -9.68 2.99
N GLU A 49 -15.19 -9.30 2.86
CA GLU A 49 -14.75 -7.92 2.64
C GLU A 49 -13.67 -7.91 1.55
N TRP A 50 -13.81 -7.02 0.58
CA TRP A 50 -12.75 -6.67 -0.36
C TRP A 50 -11.81 -5.67 0.29
N GLY A 51 -10.71 -6.15 0.86
CA GLY A 51 -9.70 -5.32 1.51
C GLY A 51 -8.29 -5.84 1.32
N ALA A 52 -7.30 -5.06 1.80
CA ALA A 52 -5.93 -5.52 1.86
C ALA A 52 -5.77 -6.59 2.95
N GLY A 53 -5.18 -7.72 2.60
CA GLY A 53 -4.94 -8.80 3.57
C GLY A 53 -3.82 -8.48 4.57
N GLY A 54 -4.08 -8.83 5.83
CA GLY A 54 -3.20 -8.54 6.96
C GLY A 54 -3.27 -9.61 8.05
N GLY A 55 -2.23 -9.69 8.89
CA GLY A 55 -2.32 -10.52 10.09
C GLY A 55 -0.99 -11.09 10.56
N ARG A 56 -1.08 -12.27 11.18
CA ARG A 56 0.05 -12.95 11.83
C ARG A 56 0.17 -14.37 11.34
N SER A 57 1.39 -14.81 11.08
CA SER A 57 1.65 -16.18 10.68
C SER A 57 1.55 -17.13 11.88
N VAL A 58 0.82 -18.23 11.73
CA VAL A 58 0.83 -19.35 12.68
C VAL A 58 1.96 -20.34 12.45
N VAL A 59 2.76 -20.15 11.39
CA VAL A 59 3.83 -21.06 10.96
C VAL A 59 5.20 -20.44 11.17
N PHE A 60 5.39 -19.19 10.75
CA PHE A 60 6.69 -18.53 10.80
C PHE A 60 6.81 -17.69 12.07
N ALA A 61 7.86 -17.96 12.86
CA ALA A 61 8.21 -17.12 14.00
C ALA A 61 8.47 -15.67 13.58
N GLN A 62 8.23 -14.73 14.49
CA GLN A 62 8.50 -13.32 14.25
C GLN A 62 10.00 -13.09 14.04
N PRO A 63 10.43 -12.52 12.90
CA PRO A 63 11.81 -12.15 12.69
C PRO A 63 12.22 -11.02 13.64
N ALA A 64 13.47 -11.05 14.13
CA ALA A 64 13.96 -10.10 15.13
C ALA A 64 13.84 -8.62 14.71
N TYR A 65 13.84 -8.33 13.40
CA TYR A 65 13.66 -6.96 12.90
C TYR A 65 12.24 -6.40 13.10
N GLN A 66 11.23 -7.24 13.35
CA GLN A 66 9.87 -6.79 13.64
C GLN A 66 9.66 -6.46 15.13
N ASN A 67 10.63 -6.74 16.00
CA ASN A 67 10.48 -6.57 17.45
C ASN A 67 10.44 -5.10 17.88
N ALA A 68 10.88 -4.16 17.03
CA ALA A 68 10.97 -2.73 17.33
C ALA A 68 9.60 -2.08 17.61
N PHE A 69 8.50 -2.76 17.30
CA PHE A 69 7.13 -2.23 17.40
C PHE A 69 6.39 -2.72 18.65
N GLY A 70 7.11 -3.24 19.65
CA GLY A 70 6.51 -3.68 20.92
C GLY A 70 5.56 -4.86 20.78
N THR A 71 5.52 -5.51 19.62
CA THR A 71 4.69 -6.66 19.36
C THR A 71 5.37 -7.90 19.96
N SER A 72 5.01 -8.26 21.19
CA SER A 72 5.39 -9.56 21.78
C SER A 72 4.53 -10.68 21.18
N VAL A 73 4.55 -10.83 19.86
CA VAL A 73 3.54 -11.62 19.16
C VAL A 73 4.13 -12.93 18.66
N PHE A 74 3.37 -14.01 18.87
CA PHE A 74 3.68 -15.28 18.25
C PHE A 74 3.43 -15.17 16.75
N GLY A 75 4.48 -14.92 15.97
CA GLY A 75 4.48 -15.10 14.51
C GLY A 75 4.82 -13.86 13.68
N ARG A 76 5.29 -14.07 12.45
CA ARG A 76 5.59 -13.03 11.46
C ARG A 76 4.34 -12.21 11.14
N ILE A 77 4.41 -10.90 11.35
CA ILE A 77 3.30 -9.97 11.08
C ILE A 77 3.37 -9.45 9.65
N VAL A 78 2.24 -9.44 8.93
CA VAL A 78 2.08 -8.98 7.53
C VAL A 78 1.03 -7.86 7.46
N PRO A 79 1.15 -6.94 6.48
CA PRO A 79 2.21 -6.80 5.50
C PRO A 79 3.45 -6.08 6.05
N ASP A 80 4.50 -5.87 5.23
CA ASP A 80 5.65 -5.04 5.62
C ASP A 80 5.42 -3.56 5.26
N VAL A 81 4.78 -3.30 4.11
CA VAL A 81 4.39 -1.98 3.61
C VAL A 81 3.09 -2.10 2.80
N GLY A 82 2.41 -0.98 2.57
CA GLY A 82 1.21 -0.91 1.71
C GLY A 82 1.42 -0.02 0.49
N MET A 83 0.67 -0.26 -0.59
CA MET A 83 0.60 0.63 -1.76
C MET A 83 -0.86 0.74 -2.26
N GLN A 84 -1.09 1.17 -3.50
CA GLN A 84 -2.41 1.18 -4.09
C GLN A 84 -2.97 -0.26 -4.22
N VAL A 85 -4.11 -0.49 -3.60
CA VAL A 85 -4.91 -1.71 -3.74
C VAL A 85 -6.18 -1.38 -4.51
N GLY A 86 -6.88 -0.32 -4.15
CA GLY A 86 -8.15 0.02 -4.75
C GLY A 86 -9.33 -0.76 -4.14
N GLY A 87 -10.54 -0.41 -4.58
CA GLY A 87 -11.79 -0.95 -4.07
C GLY A 87 -12.86 -1.06 -5.15
N CYS A 88 -14.03 -1.55 -4.75
CA CYS A 88 -15.25 -1.58 -5.54
C CYS A 88 -15.12 -2.32 -6.90
N PRO A 89 -14.80 -3.64 -6.93
CA PRO A 89 -14.67 -4.40 -8.18
C PRO A 89 -15.96 -4.52 -9.02
N GLY A 90 -17.10 -4.02 -8.55
CA GLY A 90 -18.41 -4.26 -9.16
C GLY A 90 -18.85 -5.73 -9.03
N GLY A 91 -20.16 -5.97 -9.08
CA GLY A 91 -20.75 -7.31 -8.97
C GLY A 91 -20.72 -7.92 -7.56
N LEU A 92 -19.54 -8.11 -6.98
CA LEU A 92 -19.35 -8.73 -5.65
C LEU A 92 -19.29 -7.73 -4.51
N ALA A 93 -18.90 -6.49 -4.74
CA ALA A 93 -18.93 -5.44 -3.72
C ALA A 93 -20.33 -4.84 -3.59
N LYS A 94 -20.76 -4.63 -2.34
CA LYS A 94 -22.02 -3.99 -2.00
C LYS A 94 -22.04 -2.55 -2.51
N GLN A 95 -23.10 -2.21 -3.23
CA GLN A 95 -23.31 -0.86 -3.76
C GLN A 95 -24.22 -0.02 -2.83
N PRO A 96 -24.06 1.32 -2.79
CA PRO A 96 -23.00 2.09 -3.46
C PRO A 96 -21.64 1.91 -2.77
N CYS A 97 -20.58 2.01 -3.56
CA CYS A 97 -19.21 1.95 -3.08
C CYS A 97 -18.79 3.19 -2.29
N HIS A 98 -17.65 3.08 -1.60
CA HIS A 98 -17.11 4.16 -0.79
C HIS A 98 -16.66 5.33 -1.71
N PRO A 99 -16.93 6.59 -1.32
CA PRO A 99 -16.59 7.76 -2.16
C PRO A 99 -15.08 7.92 -2.42
N ASN A 100 -14.26 7.24 -1.64
CA ASN A 100 -12.80 7.32 -1.69
C ASN A 100 -12.17 6.05 -2.29
N ASP A 101 -12.95 5.21 -2.96
CA ASP A 101 -12.42 4.05 -3.66
C ASP A 101 -11.65 4.46 -4.91
N SER A 102 -10.67 3.63 -5.25
CA SER A 102 -9.74 3.90 -6.33
C SER A 102 -9.41 2.62 -7.10
N ALA A 103 -8.79 2.77 -8.27
CA ALA A 103 -8.31 1.64 -9.07
C ALA A 103 -7.09 2.05 -9.87
N ALA A 104 -6.22 1.10 -10.18
CA ALA A 104 -5.16 1.32 -11.16
C ALA A 104 -5.72 1.09 -12.58
N ILE A 105 -5.46 2.01 -13.50
CA ILE A 105 -5.86 1.85 -14.89
C ILE A 105 -4.74 1.14 -15.66
N VAL A 106 -5.02 -0.05 -16.17
CA VAL A 106 -4.12 -0.80 -17.04
C VAL A 106 -4.66 -0.88 -18.46
N THR A 107 -3.76 -0.89 -19.45
CA THR A 107 -4.13 -1.08 -20.86
C THR A 107 -3.85 -2.52 -21.26
N VAL A 108 -4.89 -3.27 -21.62
CA VAL A 108 -4.79 -4.65 -22.11
C VAL A 108 -5.45 -4.71 -23.48
N ALA A 109 -4.70 -5.15 -24.51
CA ALA A 109 -5.18 -5.24 -25.89
C ALA A 109 -5.85 -3.95 -26.43
N GLY A 110 -5.37 -2.78 -26.00
CA GLY A 110 -5.93 -1.47 -26.38
C GLY A 110 -7.13 -0.99 -25.56
N GLY A 111 -7.72 -1.86 -24.73
CA GLY A 111 -8.76 -1.49 -23.76
C GLY A 111 -8.16 -0.98 -22.45
N ARG A 112 -8.84 -0.05 -21.78
CA ARG A 112 -8.47 0.44 -20.45
C ARG A 112 -9.35 -0.21 -19.38
N PHE A 113 -8.74 -0.81 -18.38
CA PHE A 113 -9.42 -1.53 -17.32
C PHE A 113 -8.98 -0.99 -15.96
N GLY A 114 -9.95 -0.75 -15.07
CA GLY A 114 -9.67 -0.57 -13.65
C GLY A 114 -9.36 -1.92 -13.03
N VAL A 115 -8.17 -2.06 -12.46
CA VAL A 115 -7.74 -3.23 -11.70
C VAL A 115 -7.43 -2.85 -10.28
N ILE A 116 -7.67 -3.78 -9.37
CA ILE A 116 -7.54 -3.61 -7.93
C ILE A 116 -6.81 -4.82 -7.31
N GLY A 117 -6.62 -4.76 -5.99
CA GLY A 117 -6.04 -5.84 -5.19
C GLY A 117 -4.56 -5.61 -4.89
N THR A 118 -4.02 -6.40 -3.97
CA THR A 118 -2.58 -6.40 -3.65
C THR A 118 -1.72 -6.85 -4.83
N SER A 119 -2.33 -7.43 -5.86
CA SER A 119 -1.75 -7.68 -7.19
C SER A 119 -1.42 -6.40 -7.96
N VAL A 120 -2.00 -5.25 -7.60
CA VAL A 120 -1.60 -3.91 -8.08
C VAL A 120 -0.46 -3.37 -7.22
N SER A 121 -0.60 -3.45 -5.90
CA SER A 121 0.39 -2.98 -4.92
C SER A 121 1.77 -3.62 -5.10
N SER A 122 1.80 -4.93 -5.37
CA SER A 122 3.04 -5.70 -5.52
C SER A 122 3.94 -5.23 -6.65
N PRO A 123 3.51 -5.18 -7.92
CA PRO A 123 4.34 -4.67 -9.02
C PRO A 123 4.66 -3.18 -8.87
N GLU A 124 3.79 -2.38 -8.23
CA GLU A 124 4.07 -0.98 -7.95
C GLU A 124 5.30 -0.83 -7.03
N PHE A 125 5.32 -1.58 -5.92
CA PHE A 125 6.46 -1.59 -5.01
C PHE A 125 7.73 -2.19 -5.63
N VAL A 126 7.59 -3.25 -6.44
CA VAL A 126 8.73 -3.84 -7.18
C VAL A 126 9.33 -2.81 -8.14
N GLY A 127 8.53 -1.99 -8.82
CA GLY A 127 9.01 -0.90 -9.65
C GLY A 127 9.83 0.12 -8.86
N ALA A 128 9.35 0.50 -7.67
CA ALA A 128 10.09 1.40 -6.77
C ALA A 128 11.42 0.79 -6.29
N LEU A 129 11.43 -0.51 -5.95
CA LEU A 129 12.65 -1.23 -5.59
C LEU A 129 13.63 -1.37 -6.76
N ALA A 130 13.14 -1.57 -7.98
CA ALA A 130 14.00 -1.64 -9.17
C ALA A 130 14.74 -0.31 -9.40
N LEU A 131 14.04 0.81 -9.21
CA LEU A 131 14.67 2.14 -9.25
C LEU A 131 15.73 2.29 -8.14
N TYR A 132 15.42 1.84 -6.92
CA TYR A 132 16.39 1.88 -5.82
C TYR A 132 17.62 0.98 -6.06
N ALA A 133 17.42 -0.20 -6.64
CA ALA A 133 18.51 -1.10 -7.03
C ALA A 133 19.41 -0.46 -8.09
N GLN A 134 18.81 0.20 -9.08
CA GLN A 134 19.54 0.94 -10.12
C GLN A 134 20.37 2.07 -9.53
N THR A 135 19.81 2.86 -8.61
CA THR A 135 20.52 3.99 -8.01
C THR A 135 21.57 3.56 -6.99
N SER A 136 21.38 2.40 -6.35
CA SER A 136 22.35 1.80 -5.41
C SER A 136 23.47 1.03 -6.08
N GLY A 137 23.44 0.90 -7.42
CA GLY A 137 24.49 0.24 -8.19
C GLY A 137 24.49 -1.30 -8.11
N GLY A 138 23.38 -1.93 -7.73
CA GLY A 138 23.32 -3.39 -7.68
C GLY A 138 22.14 -3.99 -6.94
N ARG A 139 22.29 -5.28 -6.59
CA ARG A 139 21.27 -6.05 -5.87
C ARG A 139 21.11 -5.52 -4.44
N LEU A 140 19.86 -5.37 -4.00
CA LEU A 140 19.53 -4.84 -2.68
C LEU A 140 19.63 -5.87 -1.54
N GLY A 141 19.61 -7.16 -1.86
CA GLY A 141 19.52 -8.22 -0.85
C GLY A 141 18.14 -8.28 -0.17
N ASP A 142 18.10 -8.68 1.10
CA ASP A 142 16.87 -8.66 1.89
C ASP A 142 16.53 -7.25 2.35
N ILE A 143 15.53 -6.65 1.71
CA ILE A 143 15.09 -5.28 1.99
C ILE A 143 14.24 -5.18 3.25
N ASN A 144 13.73 -6.29 3.80
CA ASN A 144 12.79 -6.24 4.93
C ASN A 144 13.40 -5.51 6.13
N ARG A 145 14.66 -5.85 6.48
CA ARG A 145 15.34 -5.20 7.61
C ARG A 145 15.36 -3.68 7.44
N PHE A 146 15.73 -3.22 6.24
CA PHE A 146 15.78 -1.80 5.91
C PHE A 146 14.40 -1.12 6.06
N LEU A 147 13.33 -1.73 5.55
CA LEU A 147 11.98 -1.16 5.65
C LEU A 147 11.54 -1.01 7.10
N TRP A 148 11.75 -2.05 7.91
CA TRP A 148 11.40 -2.04 9.33
C TRP A 148 12.25 -1.04 10.14
N ASP A 149 13.56 -0.95 9.87
CA ASP A 149 14.42 0.04 10.51
C ASP A 149 13.99 1.48 10.16
N LYS A 150 13.55 1.74 8.91
CA LYS A 150 13.01 3.05 8.51
C LYS A 150 11.69 3.35 9.18
N GLY A 151 10.78 2.37 9.28
CA GLY A 151 9.51 2.52 9.98
C GLY A 151 9.70 2.87 11.45
N ALA A 152 10.58 2.12 12.13
CA ALA A 152 10.93 2.34 13.54
C ALA A 152 11.63 3.69 13.76
N THR A 153 12.52 4.08 12.83
CA THR A 153 13.16 5.40 12.86
C THR A 153 12.10 6.49 12.79
N GLN A 154 11.17 6.43 11.83
CA GLN A 154 10.11 7.43 11.72
C GLN A 154 9.28 7.53 13.00
N ASP A 155 8.94 6.39 13.63
CA ASP A 155 8.18 6.39 14.88
C ASP A 155 8.92 7.05 16.04
N GLN A 156 10.23 6.81 16.16
CA GLN A 156 11.08 7.51 17.14
C GLN A 156 11.10 9.03 16.95
N PHE A 157 10.91 9.49 15.71
CA PHE A 157 10.89 10.91 15.35
C PHE A 157 9.48 11.51 15.24
N GLY A 158 8.44 10.84 15.76
CA GLY A 158 7.07 11.37 15.82
C GLY A 158 6.07 10.71 14.87
N GLY A 159 6.40 9.57 14.26
CA GLY A 159 5.48 8.78 13.44
C GLY A 159 4.99 9.56 12.22
N GLY A 160 3.68 9.63 12.02
CA GLY A 160 3.06 10.46 10.96
C GLY A 160 3.33 11.97 11.09
N GLY A 161 3.77 12.45 12.27
CA GLY A 161 4.20 13.84 12.50
C GLY A 161 5.70 14.06 12.34
N ALA A 162 6.46 13.05 11.92
CA ALA A 162 7.91 13.15 11.81
C ALA A 162 8.34 14.26 10.83
N ALA A 163 9.40 14.97 11.19
CA ALA A 163 9.99 15.98 10.31
C ALA A 163 10.43 15.35 8.97
N ASN A 164 10.45 16.15 7.90
CA ASN A 164 10.75 15.68 6.56
C ASN A 164 12.00 14.77 6.48
N ALA A 165 13.05 15.01 7.26
CA ALA A 165 14.26 14.19 7.25
C ALA A 165 14.03 12.71 7.68
N ALA A 166 12.99 12.44 8.48
CA ALA A 166 12.63 11.12 8.99
C ALA A 166 11.25 10.62 8.50
N HIS A 167 10.65 11.30 7.53
CA HIS A 167 9.33 10.97 7.00
C HIS A 167 9.44 10.02 5.79
N PHE A 168 9.42 8.71 6.06
CA PHE A 168 9.64 7.64 5.07
C PHE A 168 8.36 6.98 4.57
N TYR A 169 7.29 7.04 5.35
CA TYR A 169 5.99 6.43 5.07
C TYR A 169 4.87 7.41 5.41
N HIS A 170 3.77 7.40 4.66
CA HIS A 170 2.52 7.87 5.23
C HIS A 170 2.04 6.83 6.25
N LYS A 171 1.69 7.31 7.44
CA LYS A 171 1.20 6.52 8.56
C LYS A 171 -0.16 7.06 9.00
N TYR A 172 -0.85 6.30 9.85
CA TYR A 172 -2.16 6.69 10.38
C TYR A 172 -3.21 6.83 9.27
N ILE A 173 -3.25 5.82 8.39
CA ILE A 173 -4.19 5.77 7.28
C ILE A 173 -5.48 5.11 7.79
N PRO A 174 -6.61 5.84 7.88
CA PRO A 174 -7.82 5.33 8.50
C PRO A 174 -8.52 4.30 7.59
N GLY A 175 -9.15 3.31 8.20
CA GLY A 175 -9.94 2.32 7.48
C GLY A 175 -10.25 1.06 8.28
N PHE A 176 -10.92 0.14 7.59
CA PHE A 176 -11.36 -1.16 8.10
C PHE A 176 -11.36 -2.17 6.95
N ASP A 177 -10.73 -3.32 7.15
CA ASP A 177 -10.58 -4.37 6.12
C ASP A 177 -11.50 -5.59 6.36
N GLY A 178 -12.51 -5.45 7.23
CA GLY A 178 -13.35 -6.57 7.66
C GLY A 178 -12.90 -7.21 8.98
N VAL A 179 -11.65 -6.98 9.41
CA VAL A 179 -11.07 -7.61 10.61
C VAL A 179 -10.39 -6.59 11.52
N TYR A 180 -9.49 -5.79 10.97
CA TYR A 180 -8.72 -4.79 11.68
C TYR A 180 -9.34 -3.41 11.45
N HIS A 181 -9.33 -2.57 12.46
CA HIS A 181 -9.59 -1.13 12.34
C HIS A 181 -8.27 -0.40 12.57
N HIS A 182 -8.00 0.63 11.77
CA HIS A 182 -6.96 1.58 12.14
C HIS A 182 -7.55 2.83 12.79
N SER A 183 -7.10 3.08 14.02
CA SER A 183 -7.38 4.29 14.78
C SER A 183 -6.06 4.90 15.29
N ASP A 184 -5.42 5.68 14.43
CA ASP A 184 -4.49 6.80 14.67
C ASP A 184 -3.34 6.71 15.71
N THR A 185 -3.01 5.58 16.32
CA THR A 185 -2.14 5.60 17.54
C THR A 185 -1.06 4.55 17.68
N ALA A 186 -0.78 3.69 16.70
CA ALA A 186 0.36 2.77 16.76
C ALA A 186 1.09 2.64 15.41
N GLY A 187 2.43 2.58 15.46
CA GLY A 187 3.33 2.68 14.30
C GLY A 187 3.27 1.54 13.27
N PHE A 188 2.57 0.44 13.57
CA PHE A 188 2.29 -0.66 12.64
C PHE A 188 0.78 -0.82 12.43
N ASP A 189 0.40 -1.14 11.19
CA ASP A 189 -0.96 -1.32 10.72
C ASP A 189 -1.10 -2.65 9.96
N TYR A 190 -2.19 -3.39 10.14
CA TYR A 190 -2.36 -4.70 9.50
C TYR A 190 -2.73 -4.63 8.01
N MET A 191 -3.13 -3.48 7.50
CA MET A 191 -3.45 -3.25 6.09
C MET A 191 -2.26 -2.66 5.34
N VAL A 192 -1.46 -1.78 5.96
CA VAL A 192 -0.34 -1.07 5.31
C VAL A 192 1.03 -1.31 5.95
N GLY A 193 1.14 -2.12 6.99
CA GLY A 193 2.40 -2.48 7.63
C GLY A 193 3.06 -1.28 8.30
N ASN A 194 4.29 -0.93 7.90
CA ASN A 194 4.96 0.28 8.33
C ASN A 194 4.32 1.58 7.79
N GLY A 195 3.39 1.47 6.84
CA GLY A 195 2.75 2.57 6.13
C GLY A 195 2.96 2.50 4.62
N THR A 196 2.48 3.51 3.89
CA THR A 196 2.68 3.60 2.44
C THR A 196 3.98 4.34 2.12
N PRO A 197 4.91 3.75 1.34
CA PRO A 197 6.22 4.33 1.07
C PRO A 197 6.20 5.71 0.40
N LEU A 198 6.87 6.68 1.03
CA LEU A 198 7.33 7.89 0.37
C LEU A 198 8.60 7.57 -0.44
N VAL A 199 8.46 6.95 -1.60
CA VAL A 199 9.54 6.35 -2.43
C VAL A 199 10.81 7.21 -2.50
N ARG A 200 10.67 8.52 -2.75
CA ARG A 200 11.81 9.45 -2.83
C ARG A 200 12.56 9.60 -1.50
N THR A 201 11.85 9.72 -0.39
CA THR A 201 12.47 9.88 0.92
C THR A 201 12.98 8.54 1.44
N LEU A 202 12.18 7.47 1.31
CA LEU A 202 12.51 6.14 1.79
C LEU A 202 13.85 5.66 1.23
N PHE A 203 14.04 5.77 -0.09
CA PHE A 203 15.24 5.29 -0.78
C PHE A 203 16.31 6.37 -1.01
N GLY A 204 16.19 7.54 -0.38
CA GLY A 204 17.18 8.62 -0.51
C GLY A 204 17.30 9.20 -1.92
N MET A 205 16.23 9.14 -2.72
CA MET A 205 16.22 9.55 -4.13
C MET A 205 15.70 10.99 -4.32
N ARG A 206 15.88 11.87 -3.33
CA ARG A 206 15.37 13.25 -3.38
C ARG A 206 16.02 14.09 -4.47
N ASP A 207 17.30 13.83 -4.74
CA ASP A 207 18.08 14.57 -5.74
C ASP A 207 17.84 14.08 -7.18
N PHE A 208 17.10 12.98 -7.36
CA PHE A 208 16.74 12.48 -8.68
C PHE A 208 15.58 13.28 -9.26
N LYS A 209 15.76 13.79 -10.48
CA LYS A 209 14.70 14.51 -11.19
C LYS A 209 13.48 13.60 -11.38
N PRO A 210 12.26 14.05 -11.07
CA PRO A 210 11.05 13.33 -11.46
C PRO A 210 11.01 13.15 -12.97
N ALA A 211 10.30 12.10 -13.41
CA ALA A 211 9.92 12.00 -14.82
C ALA A 211 9.20 13.31 -15.21
N GLY A 212 9.62 13.89 -16.34
CA GLY A 212 8.96 15.07 -16.89
C GLY A 212 7.52 14.80 -17.31
N ASP A 213 6.84 15.83 -17.79
CA ASP A 213 5.50 15.66 -18.35
C ASP A 213 5.56 14.71 -19.57
N PRO A 214 4.72 13.66 -19.63
CA PRO A 214 4.68 12.78 -20.80
C PRO A 214 4.56 13.55 -22.11
N ARG A 215 5.28 13.11 -23.14
CA ARG A 215 5.37 13.76 -24.47
C ARG A 215 6.10 15.10 -24.46
N THR A 216 7.01 15.31 -23.52
CA THR A 216 7.93 16.45 -23.50
C THR A 216 9.38 15.98 -23.59
N PRO A 217 10.37 16.83 -23.91
CA PRO A 217 11.77 16.40 -24.00
C PRO A 217 12.34 15.76 -22.71
N SER A 218 11.74 16.05 -21.55
CA SER A 218 12.12 15.45 -20.26
C SER A 218 11.42 14.10 -19.97
N ASN A 219 10.47 13.69 -20.82
CA ASN A 219 9.77 12.41 -20.79
C ASN A 219 9.10 12.14 -22.17
N PRO A 220 9.91 11.78 -23.20
CA PRO A 220 9.47 11.68 -24.59
C PRO A 220 8.44 10.58 -24.85
#